data_AF-A0A955MP26-F1
#
_entry.id   AF-A0A955MP26-F1
#
_cell.length_a   1.000
_cell.length_b   1.000
_cell.length_c   1.000
_cell.angle_alpha   90.00
_cell.angle_beta   90.00
_cell.angle_gamma   90.00
#
_symmetry.space_group_name_H-M   'P 1'
#
loop_
_entity.id
_entity.type
_entity.pdbx_description
1 polymer ?
#
loop_
_entity_poly.entity_id
_entity_poly.type
_entity_poly.pdbx_seq_one_letter_code
_entity_poly.pdbx_strand_id
1 'polypeptide(L)'
;IHSPKLAEIARRLVGCRSIRLWHDHALIKPGRDGVETKWHQDFPYWPMNEPGALSCWIALDDVNEKNGCLSFIPGSHQKGRLKPVSLTNRQNIFRQAGMKKRDIQPVAMEMKAGGCTFHDGNTFHYAGGNTTSRPRRALAIIYFPSGTTYNGAPHVVTDDLGFEVGAKLQGPRFPVLAKK
;
A
#
# COMPACT_ATOMS: atom_id res chain seq x y z
N ILE A 1 -14.15 -5.75 1.38
CA ILE A 1 -12.90 -6.25 0.78
C ILE A 1 -13.11 -6.93 -0.58
N HIS A 2 -14.13 -7.78 -0.77
CA HIS A 2 -14.46 -8.42 -2.06
C HIS A 2 -15.31 -7.58 -3.03
N SER A 3 -15.19 -6.24 -3.01
CA SER A 3 -15.98 -5.39 -3.91
C SER A 3 -15.58 -5.61 -5.37
N PRO A 4 -16.47 -6.09 -6.26
CA PRO A 4 -16.13 -6.29 -7.68
C PRO A 4 -15.74 -4.98 -8.37
N LYS A 5 -16.35 -3.86 -7.96
CA LYS A 5 -16.04 -2.53 -8.49
C LYS A 5 -14.61 -2.10 -8.16
N LEU A 6 -14.17 -2.26 -6.91
CA LEU A 6 -12.80 -1.90 -6.51
C LEU A 6 -11.77 -2.82 -7.16
N ALA A 7 -12.06 -4.12 -7.23
CA ALA A 7 -11.20 -5.09 -7.92
C ALA A 7 -11.07 -4.76 -9.41
N GLU A 8 -12.15 -4.40 -10.10
CA GLU A 8 -12.07 -4.04 -11.52
C GLU A 8 -11.29 -2.74 -11.76
N ILE A 9 -11.42 -1.74 -10.87
CA ILE A 9 -10.58 -0.53 -10.90
C ILE A 9 -9.11 -0.92 -10.73
N ALA A 10 -8.77 -1.73 -9.72
CA ALA A 10 -7.40 -2.21 -9.50
C ALA A 10 -6.85 -2.95 -10.72
N ARG A 11 -7.62 -3.89 -11.28
CA ARG A 11 -7.24 -4.66 -12.48
C ARG A 11 -6.90 -3.76 -13.66
N ARG A 12 -7.73 -2.73 -13.91
CA ARG A 12 -7.53 -1.76 -14.99
C ARG A 12 -6.34 -0.85 -14.76
N LEU A 13 -6.15 -0.35 -13.53
CA LEU A 13 -5.00 0.49 -13.16
C LEU A 13 -3.67 -0.26 -13.34
N VAL A 14 -3.63 -1.54 -12.96
CA VAL A 14 -2.46 -2.41 -13.13
C VAL A 14 -2.27 -2.83 -14.60
N GLY A 15 -3.34 -2.81 -15.41
CA GLY A 15 -3.29 -3.27 -16.80
C GLY A 15 -3.18 -4.80 -16.94
N CYS A 16 -3.62 -5.57 -15.95
CA CYS A 16 -3.51 -7.04 -15.95
C CYS A 16 -4.78 -7.75 -16.45
N ARG A 17 -4.63 -9.02 -16.84
CA ARG A 17 -5.75 -9.87 -17.28
C ARG A 17 -6.67 -10.26 -16.13
N SER A 18 -6.13 -10.49 -14.94
CA SER A 18 -6.91 -10.76 -13.74
C SER A 18 -6.16 -10.32 -12.48
N ILE A 19 -6.92 -9.89 -11.48
CA ILE A 19 -6.40 -9.38 -10.20
C ILE A 19 -6.90 -10.26 -9.05
N ARG A 20 -6.04 -10.44 -8.06
CA ARG A 20 -6.28 -11.21 -6.83
C ARG A 20 -6.26 -10.32 -5.60
N LEU A 21 -6.95 -10.77 -4.56
CA LEU A 21 -6.81 -10.21 -3.22
C LEU A 21 -5.55 -10.76 -2.55
N TRP A 22 -4.72 -9.89 -1.97
CA TRP A 22 -3.61 -10.28 -1.10
C TRP A 22 -4.08 -10.42 0.35
N HIS A 23 -4.36 -9.28 1.00
CA HIS A 23 -5.09 -9.18 2.26
C HIS A 23 -5.64 -7.76 2.41
N ASP A 24 -6.33 -7.52 3.50
CA ASP A 24 -6.69 -6.19 3.97
C ASP A 24 -6.19 -5.96 5.40
N HIS A 25 -6.29 -4.73 5.88
CA HIS A 25 -6.11 -4.41 7.28
C HIS A 25 -6.74 -3.05 7.62
N ALA A 26 -7.20 -2.92 8.87
CA ALA A 26 -7.65 -1.65 9.41
C ALA A 26 -6.46 -0.82 9.91
N LEU A 27 -6.46 0.47 9.60
CA LEU A 27 -5.45 1.44 10.02
C LEU A 27 -6.10 2.49 10.91
N ILE A 28 -5.76 2.48 12.19
CA ILE A 28 -6.26 3.44 13.17
C ILE A 28 -5.10 4.31 13.64
N LYS A 29 -5.22 5.62 13.46
CA LYS A 29 -4.36 6.60 14.13
C LYS A 29 -5.12 7.16 15.34
N PRO A 30 -4.68 6.89 16.58
CA PRO A 30 -5.25 7.50 17.78
C PRO A 30 -5.29 9.03 17.66
N GLY A 31 -6.25 9.67 18.31
CA GLY A 31 -6.26 11.13 18.42
C GLY A 31 -5.14 11.63 19.35
N ARG A 32 -4.68 12.85 19.13
CA ARG A 32 -3.61 13.58 19.84
C ARG A 32 -2.22 12.98 19.65
N ASP A 33 -2.07 11.70 19.98
CA ASP A 33 -0.79 10.99 20.04
C ASP A 33 -0.60 10.03 18.87
N GLY A 34 -1.41 10.16 17.82
CA GLY A 34 -1.27 9.34 16.62
C GLY A 34 0.04 9.65 15.90
N VAL A 35 0.99 8.72 15.93
CA VAL A 35 2.31 8.91 15.30
C VAL A 35 2.23 8.88 13.77
N GLU A 36 3.17 9.57 13.12
CA GLU A 36 3.32 9.54 11.67
C GLU A 36 3.67 8.14 11.14
N THR A 37 3.33 7.91 9.88
CA THR A 37 3.81 6.78 9.08
C THR A 37 4.81 7.36 8.09
N LYS A 38 6.10 7.10 8.32
CA LYS A 38 7.20 7.68 7.53
C LYS A 38 7.13 7.30 6.05
N TRP A 39 7.81 8.07 5.21
CA TRP A 39 7.93 7.79 3.77
C TRP A 39 8.46 6.39 3.49
N HIS A 40 7.70 5.59 2.74
CA HIS A 40 8.05 4.21 2.39
C HIS A 40 7.38 3.75 1.08
N GLN A 41 7.76 2.55 0.65
CA GLN A 41 7.05 1.74 -0.34
C GLN A 41 6.39 0.56 0.37
N ASP A 42 5.26 0.08 -0.15
CA ASP A 42 4.62 -1.13 0.36
C ASP A 42 5.29 -2.40 -0.19
N PHE A 43 5.62 -2.40 -1.49
CA PHE A 43 6.07 -3.59 -2.22
C PHE A 43 7.25 -4.33 -1.58
N PRO A 44 8.27 -3.66 -0.99
CA PRO A 44 9.37 -4.35 -0.33
C PRO A 44 8.96 -5.26 0.82
N TYR A 45 7.80 -5.02 1.44
CA TYR A 45 7.26 -5.83 2.56
C TYR A 45 6.41 -7.00 2.10
N TRP A 46 6.01 -7.05 0.83
CA TRP A 46 5.25 -8.18 0.31
C TRP A 46 6.19 -9.24 -0.27
N PRO A 47 5.95 -10.53 0.00
CA PRO A 47 6.83 -11.60 -0.45
C PRO A 47 6.54 -11.99 -1.91
N MET A 48 6.52 -10.99 -2.78
CA MET A 48 6.19 -11.10 -4.21
C MET A 48 7.44 -10.85 -5.06
N ASN A 49 7.53 -11.53 -6.21
CA ASN A 49 8.57 -11.28 -7.22
C ASN A 49 8.13 -10.23 -8.24
N GLU A 50 6.92 -10.37 -8.79
CA GLU A 50 6.43 -9.60 -9.93
C GLU A 50 5.80 -8.27 -9.49
N PRO A 51 6.01 -7.18 -10.24
CA PRO A 51 5.43 -5.87 -9.94
C PRO A 51 3.92 -5.83 -10.20
N GLY A 52 3.29 -4.71 -9.85
CA GLY A 52 1.87 -4.45 -10.12
C GLY A 52 0.94 -4.76 -8.95
N ALA A 53 1.49 -5.16 -7.79
CA ALA A 53 0.73 -5.13 -6.55
C ALA A 53 0.47 -3.66 -6.14
N LEU A 54 -0.77 -3.37 -5.71
CA LEU A 54 -1.19 -2.04 -5.33
C LEU A 54 -2.09 -2.06 -4.10
N SER A 55 -2.18 -0.93 -3.43
CA SER A 55 -3.04 -0.70 -2.28
C SER A 55 -4.23 0.18 -2.69
N CYS A 56 -5.43 -0.22 -2.27
CA CYS A 56 -6.62 0.63 -2.23
C CYS A 56 -6.82 1.08 -0.78
N TRP A 57 -6.62 2.36 -0.51
CA TRP A 57 -6.78 2.92 0.83
C TRP A 57 -8.10 3.70 0.89
N ILE A 58 -8.98 3.32 1.82
CA ILE A 58 -10.34 3.86 1.94
C ILE A 58 -10.47 4.63 3.24
N ALA A 59 -10.83 5.91 3.12
CA ALA A 59 -11.12 6.78 4.25
C ALA A 59 -12.44 6.34 4.92
N LEU A 60 -12.41 5.92 6.19
CA LEU A 60 -13.63 5.63 6.96
C LEU A 60 -14.13 6.86 7.74
N ASP A 61 -13.26 7.84 7.90
CA ASP A 61 -13.53 9.17 8.44
C ASP A 61 -13.11 10.22 7.41
N ASP A 62 -13.62 11.45 7.51
CA ASP A 62 -13.04 12.58 6.79
C ASP A 62 -11.55 12.69 7.14
N VAL A 63 -10.69 12.81 6.13
CA VAL A 63 -9.24 12.91 6.31
C VAL A 63 -8.68 14.19 5.72
N ASN A 64 -7.77 14.79 6.48
CA ASN A 64 -7.02 15.99 6.14
C ASN A 64 -5.61 15.89 6.71
N GLU A 65 -4.78 16.91 6.46
CA GLU A 65 -3.40 16.90 6.95
C GLU A 65 -3.31 16.81 8.48
N LYS A 66 -4.29 17.36 9.23
CA LYS A 66 -4.27 17.40 10.70
C LYS A 66 -4.53 16.04 11.34
N ASN A 67 -5.30 15.17 10.69
CA ASN A 67 -5.60 13.82 11.19
C ASN A 67 -4.84 12.70 10.43
N GLY A 68 -3.86 13.08 9.61
CA GLY A 68 -2.96 12.15 8.95
C GLY A 68 -3.59 11.48 7.72
N CYS A 69 -4.10 12.28 6.78
CA CYS A 69 -4.34 11.83 5.41
C CYS A 69 -3.05 11.29 4.77
N LEU A 70 -3.19 10.56 3.68
CA LEU A 70 -2.03 10.12 2.91
C LEU A 70 -1.45 11.27 2.09
N SER A 71 -0.13 11.26 1.94
CA SER A 71 0.60 12.08 0.99
C SER A 71 1.45 11.20 0.09
N PHE A 72 1.58 11.56 -1.18
CA PHE A 72 2.31 10.79 -2.19
C PHE A 72 3.36 11.64 -2.89
N ILE A 73 4.40 10.99 -3.41
CA ILE A 73 5.34 11.64 -4.35
C ILE A 73 4.98 11.21 -5.77
N PRO A 74 4.44 12.10 -6.62
CA PRO A 74 4.13 11.78 -8.00
C PRO A 74 5.34 11.22 -8.75
N GLY A 75 5.12 10.16 -9.56
CA GLY A 75 6.18 9.52 -10.35
C GLY A 75 7.17 8.64 -9.56
N SER A 76 7.14 8.63 -8.23
CA SER A 76 8.11 7.88 -7.41
C SER A 76 8.13 6.36 -7.65
N HIS A 77 7.02 5.76 -8.08
CA HIS A 77 6.94 4.34 -8.44
C HIS A 77 7.96 3.93 -9.53
N GLN A 78 8.39 4.87 -10.37
CA GLN A 78 9.39 4.62 -11.42
C GLN A 78 10.80 4.38 -10.86
N LYS A 79 11.03 4.61 -9.56
CA LYS A 79 12.27 4.23 -8.87
C LYS A 79 12.40 2.72 -8.69
N GLY A 80 11.35 1.95 -8.98
CA GLY A 80 11.32 0.50 -8.82
C GLY A 80 11.37 0.09 -7.34
N ARG A 81 11.54 -1.21 -7.10
CA ARG A 81 11.57 -1.77 -5.75
C ARG A 81 12.85 -1.37 -5.02
N LEU A 82 12.70 -0.61 -3.93
CA LEU A 82 13.79 -0.32 -3.01
C LEU A 82 13.82 -1.32 -1.85
N LYS A 83 14.79 -1.16 -0.95
CA LYS A 83 14.88 -1.95 0.28
C LYS A 83 13.83 -1.44 1.27
N PRO A 84 13.28 -2.30 2.14
CA PRO A 84 12.38 -1.87 3.19
C PRO A 84 13.09 -0.85 4.09
N VAL A 85 12.34 0.15 4.55
CA VAL A 85 12.84 1.17 5.47
C VAL A 85 12.31 0.89 6.87
N SER A 86 13.18 0.94 7.87
CA SER A 86 12.71 0.88 9.25
C SER A 86 11.84 2.11 9.55
N LEU A 87 10.56 1.89 9.87
CA LEU A 87 9.63 2.96 10.25
C LEU A 87 9.99 3.58 11.62
N THR A 88 10.80 2.89 12.44
CA THR A 88 11.29 3.38 13.74
C THR A 88 12.60 4.17 13.61
N ASN A 89 13.51 3.79 12.71
CA ASN A 89 14.79 4.50 12.52
C ASN A 89 14.70 5.70 11.56
N ARG A 90 15.75 6.50 11.53
CA ARG A 90 15.92 7.65 10.60
C ARG A 90 16.28 7.23 9.18
N GLN A 91 15.83 6.04 8.74
CA GLN A 91 16.06 5.61 7.37
C GLN A 91 15.19 6.46 6.44
N ASN A 92 15.83 7.01 5.42
CA ASN A 92 15.22 7.95 4.51
C ASN A 92 15.18 7.33 3.11
N ILE A 93 13.99 6.90 2.67
CA ILE A 93 13.78 6.33 1.35
C ILE A 93 14.25 7.26 0.22
N PHE A 94 14.20 8.58 0.41
CA PHE A 94 14.70 9.54 -0.58
C PHE A 94 16.20 9.44 -0.80
N ARG A 95 16.99 9.19 0.26
CA ARG A 95 18.44 8.97 0.12
C ARG A 95 18.71 7.70 -0.66
N GLN A 96 17.97 6.63 -0.38
CA GLN A 96 18.09 5.38 -1.12
C GLN A 96 17.72 5.54 -2.59
N ALA A 97 16.71 6.35 -2.88
CA ALA A 97 16.25 6.65 -4.24
C ALA A 97 17.15 7.64 -5.01
N GLY A 98 18.21 8.16 -4.37
CA GLY A 98 19.07 9.20 -4.92
C GLY A 98 18.34 10.53 -5.18
N MET A 99 17.23 10.78 -4.50
CA MET A 99 16.40 11.98 -4.70
C MET A 99 17.00 13.18 -3.97
N LYS A 100 17.01 14.33 -4.65
CA LYS A 100 17.40 15.62 -4.08
C LYS A 100 16.16 16.30 -3.50
N LYS A 101 16.35 17.25 -2.58
CA LYS A 101 15.24 18.00 -1.95
C LYS A 101 14.24 18.57 -2.96
N ARG A 102 14.72 19.09 -4.10
CA ARG A 102 13.87 19.66 -5.16
C ARG A 102 12.93 18.63 -5.81
N ASP A 103 13.29 17.35 -5.79
CA ASP A 103 12.51 16.25 -6.37
C ASP A 103 11.41 15.77 -5.39
N ILE A 104 11.46 16.22 -4.13
CA ILE A 104 10.51 15.86 -3.08
C ILE A 104 9.38 16.90 -3.11
N GLN A 105 8.36 16.63 -3.92
CA GLN A 105 7.15 17.45 -4.04
C GLN A 105 5.93 16.61 -3.64
N PRO A 106 5.59 16.52 -2.34
CA PRO A 106 4.45 15.74 -1.86
C PRO A 106 3.12 16.35 -2.29
N VAL A 107 2.15 15.48 -2.58
CA VAL A 107 0.74 15.84 -2.76
C VAL A 107 -0.06 15.18 -1.65
N ALA A 108 -0.70 15.99 -0.79
CA ALA A 108 -1.61 15.51 0.25
C ALA A 108 -2.97 15.17 -0.35
N MET A 109 -3.57 14.06 0.10
CA MET A 109 -4.85 13.56 -0.40
C MET A 109 -5.93 13.68 0.67
N GLU A 110 -6.39 14.91 0.90
CA GLU A 110 -7.57 15.16 1.73
C GLU A 110 -8.84 14.65 1.03
N MET A 111 -9.73 13.99 1.78
CA MET A 111 -10.98 13.48 1.24
C MET A 111 -12.02 13.25 2.33
N LYS A 112 -13.27 13.19 1.90
CA LYS A 112 -14.40 12.80 2.77
C LYS A 112 -14.42 11.29 3.02
N ALA A 113 -15.09 10.89 4.09
CA ALA A 113 -15.36 9.49 4.37
C ALA A 113 -16.00 8.81 3.13
N GLY A 114 -15.55 7.59 2.81
CA GLY A 114 -15.92 6.87 1.59
C GLY A 114 -15.03 7.16 0.38
N GLY A 115 -14.22 8.22 0.41
CA GLY A 115 -13.16 8.46 -0.57
C GLY A 115 -12.07 7.37 -0.50
N CYS A 116 -11.38 7.14 -1.62
CA CYS A 116 -10.26 6.20 -1.65
C CYS A 116 -9.14 6.64 -2.60
N THR A 117 -7.92 6.19 -2.31
CA THR A 117 -6.78 6.24 -3.22
C THR A 117 -6.43 4.84 -3.71
N PHE A 118 -5.84 4.77 -4.89
CA PHE A 118 -5.12 3.60 -5.38
C PHE A 118 -3.67 4.00 -5.61
N HIS A 119 -2.72 3.24 -5.07
CA HIS A 119 -1.30 3.52 -5.26
C HIS A 119 -0.52 2.23 -5.50
N ASP A 120 0.36 2.25 -6.50
CA ASP A 120 1.29 1.14 -6.79
C ASP A 120 2.18 0.90 -5.58
N GLY A 121 2.53 -0.37 -5.30
CA GLY A 121 3.34 -0.74 -4.15
C GLY A 121 4.73 -0.07 -4.11
N ASN A 122 5.24 0.42 -5.24
CA ASN A 122 6.48 1.19 -5.32
C ASN A 122 6.27 2.71 -5.16
N THR A 123 5.04 3.19 -5.00
CA THR A 123 4.76 4.62 -4.83
C THR A 123 5.17 5.05 -3.42
N PHE A 124 6.01 6.08 -3.34
CA PHE A 124 6.41 6.65 -2.06
C PHE A 124 5.21 7.36 -1.46
N HIS A 125 4.85 6.94 -0.26
CA HIS A 125 3.72 7.51 0.46
C HIS A 125 4.04 7.67 1.94
N TYR A 126 3.30 8.58 2.56
CA TYR A 126 3.44 9.04 3.92
C TYR A 126 2.07 9.28 4.53
N ALA A 127 1.96 9.19 5.85
CA ALA A 127 0.77 9.65 6.56
C ALA A 127 1.18 10.46 7.78
N GLY A 128 0.68 11.69 7.88
CA GLY A 128 0.94 12.56 9.02
C GLY A 128 0.54 11.94 10.36
N GLY A 129 1.03 12.55 11.44
CA GLY A 129 0.48 12.29 12.77
C GLY A 129 -0.96 12.78 12.89
N ASN A 130 -1.73 12.21 13.82
CA ASN A 130 -3.08 12.68 14.09
C ASN A 130 -3.08 13.56 15.33
N THR A 131 -3.12 14.87 15.10
CA THR A 131 -3.13 15.91 16.14
C THR A 131 -4.54 16.27 16.61
N THR A 132 -5.57 15.73 15.97
CA THR A 132 -6.98 15.98 16.35
C THR A 132 -7.39 15.15 17.56
N SER A 133 -8.52 15.49 18.19
CA SER A 133 -9.01 14.77 19.37
C SER A 133 -9.67 13.41 19.07
N ARG A 134 -9.95 13.11 17.80
CA ARG A 134 -10.67 11.89 17.38
C ARG A 134 -9.73 10.93 16.68
N PRO A 135 -9.94 9.60 16.79
CA PRO A 135 -9.19 8.66 15.97
C PRO A 135 -9.50 8.86 14.49
N ARG A 136 -8.52 8.58 13.63
CA ARG A 136 -8.70 8.47 12.18
C ARG A 136 -8.65 7.00 11.79
N ARG A 137 -9.72 6.51 11.16
CA ARG A 137 -9.85 5.11 10.71
C ARG A 137 -9.78 5.02 9.20
N ALA A 138 -9.14 3.98 8.71
CA ALA A 138 -9.10 3.64 7.31
C ALA A 138 -9.04 2.12 7.11
N LEU A 139 -9.41 1.68 5.92
CA LEU A 139 -9.25 0.30 5.47
C LEU A 139 -8.29 0.29 4.29
N ALA A 140 -7.23 -0.52 4.37
CA ALA A 140 -6.38 -0.81 3.23
C ALA A 140 -6.71 -2.19 2.67
N ILE A 141 -6.88 -2.29 1.35
CA ILE A 141 -7.04 -3.56 0.63
C ILE A 141 -5.90 -3.67 -0.38
N ILE A 142 -5.15 -4.75 -0.33
CA ILE A 142 -4.02 -4.98 -1.23
C ILE A 142 -4.45 -5.95 -2.32
N TYR A 143 -4.19 -5.56 -3.56
CA TYR A 143 -4.45 -6.35 -4.75
C TYR A 143 -3.15 -6.68 -5.47
N PHE A 144 -3.11 -7.80 -6.20
CA PHE A 144 -1.96 -8.16 -7.01
C PHE A 144 -2.35 -8.93 -8.28
N PRO A 145 -1.53 -8.89 -9.35
CA PRO A 145 -1.81 -9.63 -10.58
C PRO A 145 -1.84 -11.14 -10.38
N SER A 146 -2.75 -11.84 -11.07
CA SER A 146 -2.60 -13.31 -11.15
C SER A 146 -1.29 -13.69 -11.83
N GLY A 147 -0.66 -14.74 -11.30
CA GLY A 147 0.62 -15.23 -11.79
C GLY A 147 1.82 -14.76 -10.97
N THR A 148 1.62 -13.81 -10.04
CA THR A 148 2.66 -13.42 -9.07
C THR A 148 3.11 -14.62 -8.24
N THR A 149 4.41 -14.72 -8.02
CA THR A 149 5.10 -15.82 -7.34
C THR A 149 5.71 -15.36 -6.02
N TYR A 150 5.80 -16.31 -5.09
CA TYR A 150 6.37 -16.13 -3.77
C TYR A 150 7.90 -16.01 -3.85
N ASN A 151 8.48 -15.05 -3.12
CA ASN A 151 9.92 -14.79 -3.15
C ASN A 151 10.69 -15.39 -1.96
N GLY A 152 10.00 -16.05 -1.01
CA GLY A 152 10.63 -16.64 0.17
C GLY A 152 10.75 -15.71 1.39
N ALA A 153 10.40 -14.43 1.26
CA ALA A 153 10.44 -13.50 2.40
C ALA A 153 9.33 -13.83 3.41
N PRO A 154 9.62 -13.73 4.72
CA PRO A 154 8.62 -13.96 5.75
C PRO A 154 7.54 -12.87 5.69
N HIS A 155 6.30 -13.28 5.87
CA HIS A 155 5.14 -12.40 5.96
C HIS A 155 3.99 -13.14 6.62
N VAL A 156 3.33 -12.50 7.58
CA VAL A 156 2.22 -13.06 8.39
C VAL A 156 1.09 -13.69 7.56
N VAL A 157 0.94 -13.27 6.30
CA VAL A 157 -0.09 -13.82 5.38
C VAL A 157 0.32 -15.14 4.74
N THR A 158 1.62 -15.42 4.61
CA THR A 158 2.17 -16.61 3.94
C THR A 158 2.94 -17.56 4.83
N ASP A 159 3.39 -17.13 6.01
CA ASP A 159 4.27 -17.93 6.89
C ASP A 159 3.68 -19.32 7.20
N ASP A 160 2.37 -19.41 7.44
CA ASP A 160 1.68 -20.66 7.77
C ASP A 160 1.14 -21.43 6.54
N LEU A 161 1.45 -20.99 5.32
CA LEU A 161 0.89 -21.55 4.09
C LEU A 161 1.83 -22.52 3.36
N GLY A 162 3.08 -22.66 3.82
CA GLY A 162 4.03 -23.64 3.27
C GLY A 162 4.40 -23.40 1.81
N PHE A 163 4.38 -22.16 1.31
CA PHE A 163 4.79 -21.85 -0.05
C PHE A 163 6.30 -22.08 -0.25
N GLU A 164 6.65 -22.78 -1.32
CA GLU A 164 8.02 -22.83 -1.83
C GLU A 164 8.34 -21.57 -2.63
N VAL A 165 9.61 -21.18 -2.67
CA VAL A 165 10.09 -20.05 -3.49
C VAL A 165 9.74 -20.32 -4.97
N GLY A 166 9.13 -19.33 -5.62
CA GLY A 166 8.65 -19.43 -7.01
C GLY A 166 7.25 -20.01 -7.15
N ALA A 167 6.63 -20.52 -6.08
CA ALA A 167 5.24 -20.96 -6.11
C ALA A 167 4.31 -19.78 -6.40
N LYS A 168 3.27 -20.01 -7.22
CA LYS A 168 2.25 -18.98 -7.50
C LYS A 168 1.46 -18.68 -6.24
N LEU A 169 1.31 -17.40 -5.92
CA LEU A 169 0.40 -16.93 -4.87
C LEU A 169 -1.05 -17.05 -5.37
N GLN A 170 -1.69 -18.17 -5.05
CA GLN A 170 -3.04 -18.51 -5.55
C GLN A 170 -3.84 -19.35 -4.54
N GLY A 171 -5.05 -19.74 -4.94
CA GLY A 171 -5.97 -20.55 -4.12
C GLY A 171 -7.03 -19.72 -3.39
N PRO A 172 -7.84 -20.36 -2.53
CA PRO A 172 -8.95 -19.70 -1.83
C PRO A 172 -8.53 -18.54 -0.93
N ARG A 173 -7.27 -18.57 -0.44
CA ARG A 173 -6.69 -17.47 0.35
C ARG A 173 -6.41 -16.22 -0.48
N PHE A 174 -6.11 -16.40 -1.77
CA PHE A 174 -5.81 -15.32 -2.72
C PHE A 174 -6.78 -15.36 -3.92
N PRO A 175 -8.08 -15.16 -3.69
CA PRO A 175 -9.10 -15.34 -4.71
C PRO A 175 -8.92 -14.33 -5.85
N VAL A 176 -9.27 -14.76 -7.07
CA VAL A 176 -9.41 -13.83 -8.21
C VAL A 176 -10.70 -13.04 -8.02
N LEU A 177 -10.60 -11.70 -8.03
CA LEU A 177 -11.74 -10.82 -7.79
C LEU A 177 -12.24 -10.10 -9.05
N ALA A 178 -11.39 -9.93 -10.05
CA ALA A 178 -11.78 -9.42 -11.37
C ALA A 178 -10.91 -10.02 -12.47
N LYS A 179 -11.49 -10.22 -13.64
CA LYS A 179 -10.84 -10.75 -14.85
C LYS A 179 -11.47 -10.15 -16.11
N LYS A 180 -10.66 -9.95 -17.15
CA LYS A 180 -11.13 -9.59 -18.50
C LYS A 180 -11.73 -10.80 -19.20
#